data_AF-A0A7Y2ZQF2-F1
#
_entry.id   AF-A0A7Y2ZQF2-F1
#
_cell.length_a   1.000
_cell.length_b   1.000
_cell.length_c   1.000
_cell.angle_alpha   90.00
_cell.angle_beta   90.00
_cell.angle_gamma   90.00
#
_symmetry.space_group_name_H-M   'P 1'
#
loop_
_entity.id
_entity.type
_entity.pdbx_description
1 polymer ?
#
loop_
_entity_poly.entity_id
_entity_poly.type
_entity_poly.pdbx_seq_one_letter_code
_entity_poly.pdbx_strand_id
1 'polypeptide(L)'
;HLGKALQNNDWQTIRKDLKALPIAGIDGDSSEDKITAVLSDFGIEKNDKVEVEIWGSGKPMRELLWVEDMAKACTFLMNHHNAESSLQMDNEVRNTHINIGTGSDITIADLADLIKKVVGFEGDFVFNTDKPDGTYRKLTDVTKINKMGWTAEVTLAEGIEKMYSWYISS
;
A
#
# COMPACT_ATOMS: atom_id res chain seq x y z
N HIS A 1 -2.83 -1.00 12.01
CA HIS A 1 -2.30 -1.63 13.23
C HIS A 1 -2.71 -0.86 14.48
N LEU A 2 -2.30 0.40 14.64
CA LEU A 2 -2.64 1.24 15.79
C LEU A 2 -4.15 1.40 16.04
N GLY A 3 -4.98 1.54 15.00
CA GLY A 3 -6.45 1.55 15.16
C GLY A 3 -7.01 0.27 15.80
N LYS A 4 -6.48 -0.91 15.47
CA LYS A 4 -6.84 -2.18 16.14
C LYS A 4 -6.38 -2.22 17.59
N ALA A 5 -5.16 -1.76 17.86
CA ALA A 5 -4.65 -1.72 19.23
C ALA A 5 -5.52 -0.77 20.09
N LEU A 6 -5.87 0.40 19.56
CA LEU A 6 -6.77 1.36 20.21
C LEU A 6 -8.18 0.78 20.42
N GLN A 7 -8.71 0.04 19.44
CA GLN A 7 -9.98 -0.66 19.54
C GLN A 7 -9.99 -1.60 20.76
N ASN A 8 -8.90 -2.35 20.93
CA ASN A 8 -8.76 -3.34 22.00
C ASN A 8 -8.26 -2.78 23.34
N ASN A 9 -8.03 -1.45 23.44
CA ASN A 9 -7.33 -0.82 24.58
C ASN A 9 -5.95 -1.44 24.85
N ASP A 10 -5.28 -1.93 23.80
CA ASP A 10 -3.95 -2.55 23.88
C ASP A 10 -2.86 -1.47 23.86
N TRP A 11 -2.74 -0.74 24.97
CA TRP A 11 -1.72 0.29 25.16
C TRP A 11 -0.30 -0.25 25.13
N GLN A 12 -0.11 -1.53 25.46
CA GLN A 12 1.21 -2.15 25.36
C GLN A 12 1.67 -2.20 23.91
N THR A 13 0.81 -2.65 22.99
CA THR A 13 1.11 -2.63 21.56
C THR A 13 1.30 -1.20 21.03
N ILE A 14 0.42 -0.26 21.39
CA ILE A 14 0.55 1.15 20.96
C ILE A 14 1.91 1.73 21.38
N ARG A 15 2.31 1.54 22.65
CA ARG A 15 3.57 2.06 23.15
C ARG A 15 4.77 1.37 22.52
N LYS A 16 4.71 0.05 22.33
CA LYS A 16 5.76 -0.70 21.64
C LYS A 16 5.97 -0.17 20.23
N ASP A 17 4.89 -0.02 19.47
CA ASP A 17 4.90 0.47 18.09
C ASP A 17 5.48 1.89 18.01
N LEU A 18 4.98 2.83 18.82
CA LEU A 18 5.46 4.22 18.85
C LEU A 18 6.89 4.38 19.38
N LYS A 19 7.40 3.41 20.15
CA LYS A 19 8.80 3.40 20.59
C LYS A 19 9.74 2.97 19.46
N ALA A 20 9.30 2.06 18.60
CA ALA A 20 10.04 1.63 17.42
C ALA A 20 9.91 2.66 16.27
N LEU A 21 8.72 3.25 16.12
CA LEU A 21 8.35 4.17 15.05
C LEU A 21 7.69 5.44 15.62
N PRO A 22 8.47 6.40 16.17
CA PRO A 22 7.95 7.66 16.67
C PRO A 22 7.29 8.49 15.56
N ILE A 23 6.19 9.18 15.88
CA ILE A 23 5.44 10.04 14.94
C ILE A 23 5.17 11.40 15.57
N ALA A 24 5.18 12.47 14.77
CA ALA A 24 4.82 13.84 15.20
C ALA A 24 5.43 14.30 16.56
N GLY A 25 6.63 13.82 16.90
CA GLY A 25 7.32 14.16 18.15
C GLY A 25 6.83 13.43 19.41
N ILE A 26 5.95 12.44 19.28
CA ILE A 26 5.58 11.50 20.35
C ILE A 26 6.23 10.13 20.14
N ASP A 27 6.39 9.40 21.24
CA ASP A 27 6.90 8.04 21.29
C ASP A 27 6.12 7.20 22.32
N GLY A 28 6.57 5.96 22.55
CA GLY A 28 5.93 5.04 23.50
C GLY A 28 5.98 5.48 24.98
N ASP A 29 6.78 6.47 25.33
CA ASP A 29 6.92 6.98 26.71
C ASP A 29 6.06 8.24 26.94
N SER A 30 5.39 8.74 25.89
CA SER A 30 4.45 9.86 25.96
C SER A 30 3.16 9.52 26.73
N SER A 31 2.45 10.54 27.23
CA SER A 31 1.18 10.35 27.93
C SER A 31 0.07 9.89 26.97
N GLU A 32 -0.91 9.13 27.48
CA GLU A 32 -2.01 8.61 26.65
C GLU A 32 -2.83 9.71 26.00
N ASP A 33 -3.04 10.84 26.70
CA ASP A 33 -3.72 12.01 26.14
C ASP A 33 -2.99 12.59 24.92
N LYS A 34 -1.65 12.66 24.99
CA LYS A 34 -0.82 13.15 23.88
C LYS A 34 -0.83 12.17 22.72
N ILE A 35 -0.73 10.87 23.02
CA ILE A 35 -0.80 9.82 22.00
C ILE A 35 -2.14 9.87 21.29
N THR A 36 -3.25 9.92 22.03
CA THR A 36 -4.60 9.96 21.47
C THR A 36 -4.84 11.21 20.65
N ALA A 37 -4.36 12.38 21.10
CA ALA A 37 -4.45 13.62 20.32
C ALA A 37 -3.72 13.52 18.98
N VAL A 38 -2.48 13.01 18.98
CA VAL A 38 -1.74 12.80 17.72
C VAL A 38 -2.41 11.75 16.84
N LEU A 39 -2.91 10.65 17.41
CA LEU A 39 -3.64 9.65 16.62
C LEU A 39 -4.87 10.26 15.94
N SER A 40 -5.61 11.13 16.63
CA SER A 40 -6.74 11.90 16.07
C SER A 40 -6.28 12.84 14.95
N ASP A 41 -5.12 13.51 15.08
CA ASP A 41 -4.54 14.31 13.98
C ASP A 41 -4.23 13.47 12.73
N PHE A 42 -3.92 12.17 12.91
CA PHE A 42 -3.76 11.20 11.82
C PHE A 42 -5.08 10.51 11.40
N GLY A 43 -6.21 10.96 11.94
CA GLY A 43 -7.54 10.45 11.61
C GLY A 43 -7.92 9.15 12.32
N ILE A 44 -7.20 8.75 13.37
CA ILE A 44 -7.52 7.57 14.18
C ILE A 44 -8.18 8.02 15.48
N GLU A 45 -9.49 7.83 15.57
CA GLU A 45 -10.28 8.31 16.70
C GLU A 45 -11.04 7.18 17.38
N LYS A 46 -11.28 7.31 18.68
CA LYS A 46 -12.09 6.36 19.45
C LYS A 46 -13.28 7.06 20.07
N ASN A 47 -14.45 6.84 19.45
CA ASN A 47 -15.75 7.23 19.97
C ASN A 47 -16.44 5.97 20.52
N ASP A 48 -17.65 5.65 20.08
CA ASP A 48 -18.31 4.36 20.37
C ASP A 48 -17.55 3.18 19.74
N LYS A 49 -16.99 3.40 18.55
CA LYS A 49 -16.04 2.52 17.86
C LYS A 49 -14.78 3.30 17.50
N VAL A 50 -13.72 2.58 17.16
CA VAL A 50 -12.56 3.19 16.53
C VAL A 50 -12.86 3.46 15.07
N GLU A 51 -12.60 4.68 14.63
CA GLU A 51 -12.73 5.12 13.25
C GLU A 51 -11.35 5.50 12.71
N VAL A 52 -11.12 5.20 11.44
CA VAL A 52 -9.92 5.63 10.72
C VAL A 52 -10.34 6.41 9.49
N GLU A 53 -9.96 7.69 9.45
CA GLU A 53 -10.21 8.57 8.31
C GLU A 53 -9.35 8.16 7.11
N ILE A 54 -9.97 8.12 5.93
CA ILE A 54 -9.30 7.96 4.65
C ILE A 54 -9.65 9.17 3.78
N TRP A 55 -8.65 9.90 3.31
CA TRP A 55 -8.87 11.05 2.44
C TRP A 55 -9.37 10.65 1.05
N GLY A 56 -10.34 11.42 0.55
CA GLY A 56 -10.99 11.20 -0.74
C GLY A 56 -12.22 10.30 -0.64
N SER A 57 -12.80 9.97 -1.80
CA SER A 57 -14.03 9.18 -1.89
C SER A 57 -13.80 7.66 -1.85
N GLY A 58 -12.55 7.21 -1.86
CA GLY A 58 -12.18 5.80 -1.97
C GLY A 58 -12.33 5.20 -3.39
N LYS A 59 -12.96 5.93 -4.32
CA LYS A 59 -13.21 5.49 -5.71
C LYS A 59 -11.97 5.40 -6.61
N PRO A 60 -10.91 6.21 -6.44
CA PRO A 60 -9.72 6.08 -7.29
C PRO A 60 -9.13 4.67 -7.25
N MET A 61 -8.67 4.18 -8.39
CA MET A 61 -8.10 2.85 -8.57
C MET A 61 -6.58 2.90 -8.70
N ARG A 62 -5.90 1.96 -8.06
CA ARG A 62 -4.43 1.84 -8.06
C ARG A 62 -4.02 0.41 -8.36
N GLU A 63 -2.92 0.30 -9.09
CA GLU A 63 -2.15 -0.92 -9.24
C GLU A 63 -1.07 -0.99 -8.13
N LEU A 64 -0.86 -2.16 -7.55
CA LEU A 64 0.19 -2.42 -6.57
C LEU A 64 1.00 -3.64 -7.01
N LEU A 65 2.32 -3.59 -6.84
CA LEU A 65 3.24 -4.66 -7.20
C LEU A 65 4.12 -5.02 -5.99
N TRP A 66 4.26 -6.33 -5.72
CA TRP A 66 5.16 -6.81 -4.67
C TRP A 66 6.63 -6.55 -5.03
N VAL A 67 7.42 -6.08 -4.06
CA VAL A 67 8.80 -5.62 -4.31
C VAL A 67 9.72 -6.73 -4.82
N GLU A 68 9.54 -7.97 -4.37
CA GLU A 68 10.36 -9.10 -4.86
C GLU A 68 9.99 -9.47 -6.30
N ASP A 69 8.72 -9.31 -6.70
CA ASP A 69 8.33 -9.50 -8.09
C ASP A 69 8.92 -8.41 -8.98
N MET A 70 8.96 -7.16 -8.51
CA MET A 70 9.69 -6.10 -9.19
C MET A 70 11.18 -6.44 -9.37
N ALA A 71 11.84 -6.96 -8.34
CA ALA A 71 13.25 -7.38 -8.41
C ALA A 71 13.47 -8.55 -9.38
N LYS A 72 12.58 -9.57 -9.37
CA LYS A 72 12.58 -10.67 -10.33
C LYS A 72 12.37 -10.17 -11.76
N ALA A 73 11.45 -9.24 -11.99
CA ALA A 73 11.18 -8.65 -13.30
C ALA A 73 12.42 -7.92 -13.85
N CYS A 74 13.07 -7.09 -13.02
CA CYS A 74 14.30 -6.41 -13.41
C CYS A 74 15.39 -7.42 -13.82
N THR A 75 15.58 -8.48 -13.02
CA THR A 75 16.56 -9.54 -13.32
C THR A 75 16.19 -10.30 -14.59
N PHE A 76 14.90 -10.59 -14.80
CA PHE A 76 14.40 -11.21 -16.01
C PHE A 76 14.71 -10.36 -17.24
N LEU A 77 14.38 -9.07 -17.21
CA LEU A 77 14.62 -8.15 -18.33
C LEU A 77 16.11 -7.98 -18.65
N MET A 78 16.98 -7.89 -17.64
CA MET A 78 18.43 -7.82 -17.86
C MET A 78 18.99 -9.04 -18.61
N ASN A 79 18.38 -10.21 -18.43
CA ASN A 79 18.83 -11.45 -19.08
C ASN A 79 18.15 -11.73 -20.42
N HIS A 80 16.97 -11.17 -20.69
CA HIS A 80 16.12 -11.56 -21.83
C HIS A 80 15.77 -10.42 -22.77
N HIS A 81 16.10 -9.17 -22.43
CA HIS A 81 15.78 -8.00 -23.25
C HIS A 81 17.03 -7.21 -23.61
N ASN A 82 17.33 -7.14 -24.92
CA ASN A 82 18.27 -6.17 -25.45
C ASN A 82 17.48 -4.97 -26.00
N ALA A 83 17.79 -3.76 -25.53
CA ALA A 83 17.13 -2.56 -26.05
C ALA A 83 17.33 -2.39 -27.57
N GLU A 84 18.47 -2.85 -28.09
CA GLU A 84 18.79 -2.80 -29.52
C GLU A 84 17.92 -3.74 -30.38
N SER A 85 17.44 -4.85 -29.82
CA SER A 85 16.52 -5.76 -30.54
C SER A 85 15.08 -5.26 -30.57
N SER A 86 14.76 -4.23 -29.77
CA SER A 86 13.46 -3.53 -29.79
C SER A 86 13.43 -2.35 -30.76
N LEU A 87 14.54 -2.04 -31.43
CA LEU A 87 14.61 -0.97 -32.42
C LEU A 87 13.97 -1.48 -33.72
N GLN A 88 12.83 -0.92 -34.11
CA GLN A 88 12.40 -1.06 -35.50
C GLN A 88 13.35 -0.20 -36.34
N MET A 89 14.13 -0.85 -37.21
CA MET A 89 14.86 -0.19 -38.29
C MET A 89 13.82 0.34 -39.26
N ASP A 90 13.43 1.60 -39.11
CA ASP A 90 13.09 2.47 -40.26
C ASP A 90 12.77 3.91 -39.84
N ASN A 91 12.47 4.22 -38.57
CA ASN A 91 12.37 5.60 -38.08
C ASN A 91 12.67 5.69 -36.58
N GLU A 92 13.38 6.74 -36.19
CA GLU A 92 13.74 7.18 -34.83
C GLU A 92 13.23 6.32 -33.65
N VAL A 93 14.16 5.75 -32.88
CA VAL A 93 13.84 5.00 -31.66
C VAL A 93 13.40 5.98 -30.59
N ARG A 94 12.10 6.03 -30.32
CA ARG A 94 11.55 6.95 -29.31
C ARG A 94 11.27 6.29 -27.95
N ASN A 95 11.13 4.96 -27.89
CA ASN A 95 10.73 4.31 -26.64
C ASN A 95 11.14 2.83 -26.56
N THR A 96 12.01 2.51 -25.59
CA THR A 96 12.45 1.15 -25.26
C THR A 96 12.06 0.71 -23.84
N HIS A 97 11.31 1.52 -23.08
CA HIS A 97 10.95 1.16 -21.72
C HIS A 97 10.00 -0.05 -21.69
N ILE A 98 10.10 -0.82 -20.61
CA ILE A 98 9.22 -1.95 -20.32
C ILE A 98 8.47 -1.63 -19.03
N ASN A 99 7.16 -1.69 -19.14
CA ASN A 99 6.27 -1.60 -17.99
C ASN A 99 6.35 -2.90 -17.17
N ILE A 100 6.45 -2.75 -15.85
CA ILE A 100 6.40 -3.85 -14.88
C ILE A 100 5.25 -3.56 -13.94
N GLY A 101 4.34 -4.51 -13.80
CA GLY A 101 3.12 -4.37 -13.02
C GLY A 101 2.36 -5.69 -12.94
N THR A 102 1.20 -5.66 -12.32
CA THR A 102 0.26 -6.79 -12.26
C THR A 102 -0.76 -6.75 -13.41
N GLY A 103 -0.98 -5.58 -14.02
CA GLY A 103 -2.04 -5.40 -15.00
C GLY A 103 -3.45 -5.41 -14.41
N SER A 104 -3.57 -5.33 -13.08
CA SER A 104 -4.84 -5.26 -12.35
C SER A 104 -4.83 -4.11 -11.32
N ASP A 105 -5.98 -3.46 -11.16
CA ASP A 105 -6.17 -2.37 -10.21
C ASP A 105 -7.26 -2.68 -9.17
N ILE A 106 -7.21 -1.96 -8.06
CA ILE A 106 -8.16 -2.04 -6.95
C ILE A 106 -8.56 -0.62 -6.53
N THR A 107 -9.80 -0.42 -6.09
CA THR A 107 -10.21 0.87 -5.51
C THR A 107 -9.51 1.09 -4.17
N ILE A 108 -9.31 2.33 -3.75
CA ILE A 108 -8.78 2.62 -2.41
C ILE A 108 -9.70 2.05 -1.32
N ALA A 109 -11.02 2.07 -1.53
CA ALA A 109 -11.98 1.47 -0.60
C ALA A 109 -11.80 -0.05 -0.45
N ASP A 110 -11.73 -0.78 -1.56
CA ASP A 110 -11.53 -2.24 -1.53
C ASP A 110 -10.15 -2.62 -0.96
N LEU A 111 -9.12 -1.80 -1.24
CA LEU A 111 -7.79 -1.96 -0.65
C LEU A 111 -7.83 -1.78 0.87
N ALA A 112 -8.52 -0.75 1.35
CA ALA A 112 -8.69 -0.51 2.78
C ALA A 112 -9.41 -1.68 3.46
N ASP A 113 -10.47 -2.20 2.85
CA ASP A 113 -11.21 -3.37 3.35
C ASP A 113 -10.35 -4.64 3.39
N LEU A 114 -9.51 -4.86 2.38
CA LEU A 114 -8.57 -5.98 2.36
C LEU A 114 -7.54 -5.87 3.50
N ILE A 115 -6.96 -4.68 3.70
CA ILE A 115 -6.04 -4.41 4.82
C ILE A 115 -6.76 -4.61 6.15
N LYS A 116 -7.99 -4.11 6.30
CA LYS A 116 -8.82 -4.26 7.50
C LYS A 116 -9.01 -5.73 7.86
N LYS A 117 -9.30 -6.59 6.88
CA LYS A 117 -9.43 -8.05 7.06
C LYS A 117 -8.12 -8.68 7.52
N VAL A 118 -7.00 -8.39 6.85
CA VAL A 118 -5.69 -8.96 7.20
C VAL A 118 -5.22 -8.52 8.59
N VAL A 119 -5.42 -7.24 8.94
CA VAL A 119 -5.07 -6.71 10.25
C VAL A 119 -5.98 -7.28 11.35
N GLY A 120 -7.22 -7.64 11.01
CA GLY A 120 -8.27 -7.99 11.96
C GLY A 120 -8.77 -6.76 12.73
N PHE A 121 -8.97 -5.65 12.02
CA PHE A 121 -9.55 -4.42 12.56
C PHE A 121 -11.08 -4.44 12.34
N GLU A 122 -11.86 -4.16 13.37
CA GLU A 122 -13.33 -4.23 13.33
C GLU A 122 -14.01 -2.86 13.43
N GLY A 123 -13.22 -1.80 13.67
CA GLY A 123 -13.66 -0.41 13.59
C GLY A 123 -13.95 0.03 12.15
N ASP A 124 -14.40 1.26 11.98
CA ASP A 124 -14.98 1.75 10.72
C ASP A 124 -14.02 2.68 9.96
N PHE A 125 -14.17 2.75 8.64
CA PHE A 125 -13.43 3.72 7.81
C PHE A 125 -14.35 4.88 7.45
N VAL A 126 -13.86 6.10 7.62
CA VAL A 126 -14.59 7.32 7.28
C VAL A 126 -13.90 7.99 6.09
N PHE A 127 -14.59 8.04 4.95
CA PHE A 127 -14.05 8.66 3.73
C PHE A 127 -14.31 10.18 3.75
N ASN A 128 -13.25 10.96 3.83
CA ASN A 128 -13.34 12.42 3.86
C ASN A 128 -13.28 12.99 2.44
N THR A 129 -14.46 13.30 1.87
CA THR A 129 -14.60 13.85 0.51
C THR A 129 -14.29 15.35 0.41
N ASP A 130 -14.07 16.05 1.54
CA ASP A 130 -13.57 17.43 1.51
C ASP A 130 -12.10 17.47 1.07
N LYS A 131 -11.41 16.31 1.14
CA LYS A 131 -10.08 16.11 0.56
C LYS A 131 -10.21 15.61 -0.88
N PRO A 132 -9.41 16.13 -1.82
CA PRO A 132 -9.56 15.84 -3.23
C PRO A 132 -9.18 14.39 -3.56
N ASP A 133 -9.92 13.79 -4.47
CA ASP A 133 -9.50 12.57 -5.14
C ASP A 133 -8.30 12.85 -6.07
N GLY A 134 -7.38 11.88 -6.16
CA GLY A 134 -6.36 11.87 -7.20
C GLY A 134 -6.93 11.43 -8.56
N THR A 135 -6.05 11.16 -9.53
CA THR A 135 -6.46 10.56 -10.81
C THR A 135 -7.25 9.26 -10.59
N TYR A 136 -8.39 9.11 -11.27
CA TYR A 136 -9.31 7.99 -11.06
C TYR A 136 -8.70 6.63 -11.37
N ARG A 137 -7.80 6.53 -12.35
CA ARG A 137 -7.18 5.25 -12.71
C ARG A 137 -5.72 5.44 -13.03
N LYS A 138 -4.87 4.62 -12.41
CA LYS A 138 -3.44 4.49 -12.72
C LYS A 138 -3.13 3.00 -12.80
N LEU A 139 -3.20 2.49 -14.02
CA LEU A 139 -2.95 1.09 -14.34
C LEU A 139 -1.97 1.02 -15.50
N THR A 140 -1.00 0.14 -15.38
CA THR A 140 0.08 -0.01 -16.34
C THR A 140 -0.27 -1.12 -17.33
N ASP A 141 -0.03 -0.88 -18.63
CA ASP A 141 -0.13 -1.94 -19.63
C ASP A 141 1.11 -2.83 -19.58
N VAL A 142 0.92 -4.08 -19.15
CA VAL A 142 1.94 -5.11 -18.97
C VAL A 142 2.01 -6.10 -20.15
N THR A 143 1.29 -5.83 -21.25
CA THR A 143 1.22 -6.73 -22.41
C THR A 143 2.61 -7.12 -22.94
N LYS A 144 3.56 -6.16 -22.95
CA LYS A 144 4.90 -6.38 -23.50
C LYS A 144 5.71 -7.38 -22.67
N ILE A 145 5.74 -7.23 -21.34
CA ILE A 145 6.50 -8.13 -20.46
C ILE A 145 5.82 -9.50 -20.34
N ASN A 146 4.49 -9.56 -20.34
CA ASN A 146 3.75 -10.82 -20.36
C ASN A 146 4.04 -11.64 -21.61
N LYS A 147 4.15 -11.00 -22.79
CA LYS A 147 4.55 -11.66 -24.04
C LYS A 147 5.99 -12.20 -24.02
N MET A 148 6.84 -11.63 -23.17
CA MET A 148 8.20 -12.16 -22.96
C MET A 148 8.21 -13.38 -22.04
N GLY A 149 7.08 -13.70 -21.39
CA GLY A 149 6.94 -14.85 -20.50
C GLY A 149 7.12 -14.53 -19.01
N TRP A 150 7.11 -13.25 -18.62
CA TRP A 150 7.15 -12.85 -17.22
C TRP A 150 5.80 -12.28 -16.77
N THR A 151 5.34 -12.70 -15.60
CA THR A 151 4.13 -12.19 -14.93
C THR A 151 4.40 -12.08 -13.43
N ALA A 152 3.78 -11.11 -12.75
CA ALA A 152 3.80 -11.04 -11.29
C ALA A 152 3.17 -12.30 -10.68
N GLU A 153 3.74 -12.80 -9.60
CA GLU A 153 3.35 -14.07 -8.97
C GLU A 153 2.57 -13.84 -7.67
N VAL A 154 2.95 -12.82 -6.90
CA VAL A 154 2.37 -12.53 -5.59
C VAL A 154 1.07 -11.76 -5.76
N THR A 155 -0.02 -12.34 -5.27
CA THR A 155 -1.31 -11.65 -5.24
C THR A 155 -1.30 -10.50 -4.22
N LEU A 156 -2.21 -9.53 -4.40
CA LEU A 156 -2.32 -8.41 -3.48
C LEU A 156 -2.60 -8.85 -2.04
N ALA A 157 -3.47 -9.86 -1.84
CA ALA A 157 -3.79 -10.39 -0.52
C ALA A 157 -2.55 -11.00 0.16
N GLU A 158 -1.83 -11.88 -0.54
CA GLU A 158 -0.60 -12.49 -0.04
C GLU A 158 0.48 -11.44 0.27
N GLY A 159 0.61 -10.42 -0.58
CA GLY A 159 1.55 -9.32 -0.37
C GLY A 159 1.23 -8.52 0.90
N ILE A 160 -0.05 -8.23 1.15
CA ILE A 160 -0.49 -7.51 2.36
C ILE A 160 -0.27 -8.38 3.61
N GLU A 161 -0.56 -9.67 3.56
CA GLU A 161 -0.32 -10.61 4.67
C GLU A 161 1.17 -10.71 5.02
N LYS A 162 2.03 -10.85 4.01
CA LYS A 162 3.49 -10.87 4.19
C LYS A 162 4.00 -9.55 4.79
N MET A 163 3.56 -8.42 4.24
CA MET A 163 3.96 -7.10 4.72
C MET A 163 3.54 -6.90 6.18
N TYR A 164 2.29 -7.23 6.51
CA TYR A 164 1.79 -7.06 7.86
C TYR A 164 2.49 -7.99 8.86
N SER A 165 2.76 -9.24 8.47
CA SER A 165 3.53 -10.19 9.28
C SER A 165 4.94 -9.68 9.56
N TRP A 166 5.60 -9.14 8.53
CA TRP A 166 6.92 -8.50 8.68
C TRP A 166 6.85 -7.31 9.64
N TYR A 167 5.87 -6.42 9.46
CA TYR A 167 5.68 -5.22 10.27
C TYR A 167 5.55 -5.53 11.77
N ILE A 168 4.75 -6.54 12.15
CA ILE A 168 4.55 -6.89 13.56
C ILE A 168 5.71 -7.71 14.18
N SER A 169 6.55 -8.31 13.33
CA SER A 169 7.71 -9.12 13.76
C SER A 169 9.00 -8.32 13.90
N SER A 170 9.03 -7.11 13.33
CA SER A 170 10.15 -6.17 13.39
C SER A 170 10.16 -5.41 14.71
#